data_AF-A0A2T2X4G9-F1
#
_entry.id   AF-A0A2T2X4G9-F1
#
_cell.length_a   1.000
_cell.length_b   1.000
_cell.length_c   1.000
_cell.angle_alpha   90.00
_cell.angle_beta   90.00
_cell.angle_gamma   90.00
#
_symmetry.space_group_name_H-M   'P 1'
#
loop_
_entity.id
_entity.type
_entity.pdbx_description
1 polymer ?
#
loop_
_entity_poly.entity_id
_entity_poly.type
_entity_poly.pdbx_seq_one_letter_code
_entity_poly.pdbx_strand_id
1 'polypeptide(L)' 'MVDSLNDLCPICHQFPVRHHTLHLTGDAYEVCDNYPECRYVSRLDTREFDWASVTTLLRPSRPDVHF' A
#
# COMPACT_ATOMS: atom_id res chain seq x y z
N MET A 1 -13.37 -10.26 -16.47
CA MET A 1 -12.05 -9.78 -16.91
C MET A 1 -11.76 -8.54 -16.09
N VAL A 2 -11.00 -8.67 -15.01
CA VAL A 2 -10.66 -7.55 -14.13
C VAL A 2 -9.49 -6.81 -14.75
N ASP A 3 -9.74 -5.55 -15.03
CA ASP A 3 -8.86 -4.57 -15.65
C ASP A 3 -7.65 -4.29 -14.75
N SER A 4 -6.50 -4.92 -15.07
CA SER A 4 -5.21 -4.75 -14.40
C SER A 4 -4.51 -3.43 -14.76
N LEU A 5 -5.25 -2.33 -14.95
CA LEU A 5 -4.72 -1.13 -15.61
C LEU A 5 -4.10 -0.08 -14.69
N ASN A 6 -3.87 -0.36 -13.40
CA ASN A 6 -3.39 0.65 -12.45
C ASN A 6 -2.00 0.40 -11.83
N ASP A 7 -1.17 -0.45 -12.43
CA ASP A 7 0.24 -0.61 -12.05
C ASP A 7 1.18 0.01 -13.09
N LEU A 8 0.76 1.02 -13.85
CA LEU A 8 1.66 1.71 -14.78
C LEU A 8 2.56 2.70 -14.04
N CYS A 9 3.85 2.74 -14.37
CA CYS A 9 4.76 3.71 -13.75
C CYS A 9 4.30 5.15 -14.09
N PRO A 10 4.19 6.06 -13.10
CA PRO A 10 3.72 7.44 -13.33
C PRO A 10 4.71 8.31 -14.12
N ILE A 11 5.94 7.81 -14.35
CA ILE A 11 6.96 8.51 -15.14
C ILE A 11 6.87 8.14 -16.61
N CYS A 12 6.92 6.84 -16.92
CA CYS A 12 6.96 6.38 -18.31
C CYS A 12 5.58 6.03 -18.88
N HIS A 13 4.56 5.79 -18.05
CA HIS A 13 3.20 5.36 -18.43
C HIS A 13 3.14 4.16 -19.40
N GLN A 14 4.27 3.47 -19.60
CA GLN A 14 4.47 2.50 -20.67
C GLN A 14 4.83 1.12 -20.10
N PHE A 15 5.43 1.09 -18.92
CA PHE A 15 5.87 -0.13 -18.26
C PHE A 15 5.18 -0.27 -16.90
N PRO A 16 4.93 -1.50 -16.46
CA PRO A 16 4.36 -1.74 -15.15
C PRO A 16 5.38 -1.52 -14.02
N VAL A 17 4.90 -1.22 -12.83
CA VAL A 17 5.69 -1.21 -11.59
C VAL A 17 5.81 -2.63 -11.03
N ARG A 18 6.99 -2.97 -10.52
CA ARG A 18 7.27 -4.20 -9.77
C ARG A 18 7.37 -3.88 -8.29
N HIS A 19 6.78 -4.75 -7.48
CA HIS A 19 6.87 -4.68 -6.03
C HIS A 19 7.99 -5.57 -5.51
N HIS A 20 8.93 -4.98 -4.78
CA HIS A 20 10.01 -5.65 -4.08
C HIS A 20 9.84 -5.46 -2.57
N THR A 21 9.72 -6.56 -1.84
CA THR A 21 9.68 -6.55 -0.38
C THR A 21 11.04 -6.94 0.18
N LEU A 22 11.64 -6.08 0.99
CA LEU A 22 12.83 -6.42 1.76
C LEU A 22 12.40 -7.22 2.99
N HIS A 23 12.56 -8.54 2.92
CA HIS A 23 12.19 -9.45 4.01
C HIS A 23 12.92 -9.14 5.34
N LEU A 24 14.11 -8.54 5.28
CA LEU A 24 14.91 -8.21 6.46
C LEU A 24 14.31 -7.10 7.33
N THR A 25 13.59 -6.16 6.73
CA THR A 25 13.09 -4.94 7.41
C THR A 25 11.57 -4.80 7.30
N GLY A 26 10.95 -5.59 6.41
CA GLY A 26 9.50 -5.55 6.15
C GLY A 26 9.07 -4.40 5.23
N ASP A 27 10.02 -3.60 4.76
CA ASP A 27 9.78 -2.51 3.82
C ASP A 27 9.41 -3.04 2.44
N ALA A 28 8.40 -2.44 1.82
CA ALA A 28 8.02 -2.68 0.44
C ALA A 28 8.44 -1.49 -0.44
N TYR A 29 8.91 -1.80 -1.64
CA TYR A 29 9.36 -0.85 -2.64
C TYR A 29 8.66 -1.13 -3.94
N GLU A 30 8.19 -0.10 -4.62
CA GLU A 30 7.72 -0.16 -6.00
C GLU A 30 8.83 0.40 -6.90
N VAL A 31 9.18 -0.36 -7.94
CA VAL A 31 10.26 -0.01 -8.89
C VAL A 31 9.73 -0.20 -10.30
N CYS A 32 10.04 0.72 -11.22
CA CYS A 32 9.62 0.54 -12.61
C CYS A 32 10.37 -0.60 -13.32
N ASP A 33 9.67 -1.38 -14.13
CA ASP A 33 10.28 -2.48 -14.90
C ASP A 33 11.34 -1.99 -15.92
N ASN A 34 11.22 -0.73 -16.37
CA ASN A 34 12.11 -0.11 -17.35
C ASN A 34 13.40 0.48 -16.73
N TYR A 35 13.93 -0.08 -15.64
CA TYR A 35 15.20 0.35 -15.05
C TYR A 35 16.37 -0.15 -15.93
N PRO A 36 17.37 0.68 -16.33
CA PRO A 36 17.76 2.01 -15.82
C PRO A 36 17.16 3.23 -16.52
N GLU A 37 16.40 3.06 -17.61
CA GLU A 37 15.81 4.16 -18.40
C GLU A 37 14.75 4.94 -17.61
N CYS A 38 14.02 4.26 -16.72
CA CYS A 38 13.05 4.85 -15.79
C CYS A 38 13.46 4.54 -14.34
N ARG A 39 14.05 5.52 -13.65
CA ARG A 39 14.57 5.39 -12.28
C ARG A 39 13.51 5.60 -11.19
N TYR A 40 12.24 5.31 -11.50
CA TYR A 40 11.15 5.43 -10.54
C TYR A 40 11.30 4.39 -9.43
N VAL A 41 11.42 4.87 -8.20
CA VAL A 41 11.46 4.06 -6.97
C VAL A 41 10.62 4.79 -5.93
N SER A 42 9.59 4.13 -5.43
CA SER A 42 8.77 4.63 -4.31
C SER A 42 8.71 3.59 -3.20
N ARG A 43 8.59 4.04 -1.96
CA ARG A 43 8.55 3.19 -0.78
C ARG A 43 7.09 3.03 -0.38
N LEU A 44 6.57 1.81 -0.45
CA LEU A 44 5.31 1.45 0.18
C LEU A 44 5.59 1.27 1.67
N ASP A 45 5.53 2.36 2.41
CA ASP A 45 5.52 2.30 3.87
C ASP A 45 4.19 1.66 4.28
N THR A 46 4.23 0.42 4.77
CA THR A 46 3.06 -0.32 5.27
C THR A 46 2.53 0.21 6.61
N ARG A 47 2.91 1.44 7.01
CA ARG A 47 2.71 1.99 8.35
C ARG A 47 1.37 2.69 8.58
N GLU A 48 0.47 2.64 7.63
CA GLU A 48 -0.81 3.35 7.68
C GLU A 48 -2.04 2.45 7.85
N PHE A 49 -1.85 1.14 8.01
CA PHE A 49 -2.89 0.31 8.65
C PHE A 49 -2.81 0.46 10.17
N ASP A 50 -3.16 1.66 10.63
CA ASP A 50 -3.34 1.97 12.04
C ASP A 50 -4.56 1.19 12.56
N TRP A 51 -4.32 -0.02 13.09
CA TRP A 51 -5.38 -0.86 13.65
C TRP A 51 -6.11 -0.19 14.83
N ALA A 52 -5.49 0.85 15.43
CA ALA A 52 -6.13 1.67 16.46
C ALA A 52 -7.26 2.55 15.88
N SER A 53 -7.20 2.91 14.59
CA SER A 53 -8.26 3.65 13.90
C SER A 53 -9.43 2.75 13.47
N VAL A 54 -9.19 1.51 13.04
CA VAL A 54 -10.29 0.55 12.77
C VAL A 54 -11.02 0.12 14.04
N THR A 55 -10.36 0.15 15.20
CA THR A 55 -10.99 -0.15 16.49
C THR A 55 -12.04 0.90 16.90
N THR A 56 -11.96 2.14 16.37
CA THR A 56 -12.93 3.20 16.69
C THR A 56 -14.25 3.06 15.92
N LEU A 57 -14.25 2.42 14.74
CA LEU A 57 -15.47 2.19 13.95
C LEU A 57 -16.23 0.91 14.34
N LEU A 58 -15.62 0.03 15.12
CA LEU A 58 -16.25 -1.16 15.71
C LEU A 58 -16.39 -1.03 17.23
N ARG A 59 -16.85 0.13 17.72
CA ARG A 59 -17.38 0.22 19.08
C ARG A 59 -18.86 -0.15 19.04
N PRO A 60 -19.27 -1.40 19.34
CA PRO A 60 -20.67 -1.67 19.60
C PRO A 60 -21.11 -0.75 20.74
N SER A 61 -22.23 -0.08 20.53
CA SER A 61 -22.94 0.75 21.49
C SER A 61 -22.83 0.14 22.89
N ARG A 62 -22.21 0.86 23.82
CA ARG A 62 -22.18 0.46 25.22
C ARG A 62 -23.61 0.14 25.66
N PRO A 63 -23.91 -1.05 26.21
CA PRO A 63 -25.17 -1.22 26.91
C PRO A 63 -25.13 -0.29 28.12
N ASP A 64 -26.12 0.58 28.10
CA ASP A 64 -26.54 1.50 29.13
C ASP A 64 -26.55 0.82 30.51
N VAL A 65 -25.62 1.23 31.38
CA VAL A 65 -25.59 0.82 32.79
C VAL A 65 -26.48 1.80 33.56
N HIS A 66 -27.75 1.45 33.74
CA HIS A 66 -28.57 2.06 34.78
C HIS A 66 -28.24 1.39 36.12
N PHE A 67 -27.72 2.22 37.04
CA PHE A 67 -27.63 1.94 38.47
C PHE A 67 -29.01 2.03 39.14
#